data_AF-W6MXH9-F1
#
_entry.id   AF-W6MXH9-F1
#
_cell.length_a   1.000
_cell.length_b   1.000
_cell.length_c   1.000
_cell.angle_alpha   90.00
_cell.angle_beta   90.00
_cell.angle_gamma   90.00
#
_symmetry.space_group_name_H-M   'P 1'
#
loop_
_entity.id
_entity.type
_entity.pdbx_description
1 polymer ?
#
loop_
_entity_poly.entity_id
_entity_poly.type
_entity_poly.pdbx_seq_one_letter_code
_entity_poly.pdbx_strand_id
1 'polypeptide(L)'
;MGSEDVELKEFQLPFHHKHEGSQAPALLGTRQNSIVFKQQHQLQGSIYETYDPLREKWSYAIAVQAFLVYLIYLYYERICNVHRLLGCVLMGGQTACMAQSINQLYKRQYDLNKHIKFFVWGVINGVLTMFWIELLLKVSAKTVVRVSLDQGIGNPGFQLLFVTFDSMWDRANLIERLKKTYIPTCKISFLFWPFVSIVSFGLMRQDLIFPFNCFLSLVWSVVLAVIT
;
A
#
# COMPACT_ATOMS: atom_id res chain seq x y z
N MET A 1 45.26 -5.67 -16.17
CA MET A 1 46.55 -4.98 -15.96
C MET A 1 46.28 -3.82 -15.01
N GLY A 2 46.93 -3.82 -13.83
CA GLY A 2 46.74 -2.84 -12.74
C GLY A 2 45.92 -3.43 -11.58
N SER A 3 46.51 -4.27 -10.72
CA SER A 3 47.17 -3.95 -9.42
C SER A 3 46.12 -3.58 -8.37
N GLU A 4 45.69 -4.53 -7.52
CA GLU A 4 46.29 -4.87 -6.21
C GLU A 4 46.54 -3.63 -5.35
N ASP A 5 45.77 -3.49 -4.25
CA ASP A 5 46.28 -3.01 -2.97
C ASP A 5 45.38 -3.55 -1.83
N VAL A 6 45.97 -4.51 -1.11
CA VAL A 6 45.52 -5.09 0.15
C VAL A 6 46.28 -4.35 1.25
N GLU A 7 45.60 -3.66 2.15
CA GLU A 7 46.25 -3.06 3.33
C GLU A 7 45.80 -3.77 4.61
N LEU A 8 46.75 -4.52 5.17
CA LEU A 8 46.78 -5.11 6.50
C LEU A 8 47.48 -4.15 7.46
N LYS A 9 46.92 -3.95 8.66
CA LYS A 9 47.54 -3.70 10.00
C LYS A 9 46.50 -2.94 10.84
N GLU A 10 46.33 -3.14 12.15
CA GLU A 10 47.36 -3.43 13.14
C GLU A 10 46.76 -4.04 14.41
N PHE A 11 47.58 -4.87 15.04
CA PHE A 11 47.37 -5.64 16.25
C PHE A 11 47.75 -4.78 17.46
N GLN A 12 46.84 -4.58 18.42
CA GLN A 12 47.18 -4.03 19.74
C GLN A 12 46.54 -4.84 20.86
N LEU A 13 47.40 -5.53 21.61
CA LEU A 13 47.18 -5.93 22.99
C LEU A 13 48.28 -5.27 23.82
N PRO A 14 47.97 -4.81 25.04
CA PRO A 14 48.82 -5.19 26.16
C PRO A 14 48.05 -5.55 27.44
N PHE A 15 48.35 -6.74 27.92
CA PHE A 15 48.74 -7.13 29.29
C PHE A 15 48.37 -6.25 30.51
N HIS A 16 47.67 -6.92 31.44
CA HIS A 16 47.95 -7.08 32.88
C HIS A 16 48.08 -5.86 33.82
N HIS A 17 47.21 -5.78 34.83
CA HIS A 17 47.66 -5.93 36.23
C HIS A 17 46.54 -6.34 37.20
N LYS A 18 46.95 -7.18 38.15
CA LYS A 18 46.23 -7.90 39.20
C LYS A 18 46.04 -6.99 40.43
N HIS A 19 44.91 -7.06 41.13
CA HIS A 19 44.86 -6.84 42.58
C HIS A 19 43.65 -7.54 43.22
N GLU A 20 43.95 -8.40 44.19
CA GLU A 20 43.03 -9.07 45.11
C GLU A 20 42.51 -8.07 46.17
N GLY A 21 41.26 -8.26 46.63
CA GLY A 21 40.66 -7.43 47.67
C GLY A 21 39.29 -7.95 48.15
N SER A 22 39.35 -8.73 49.21
CA SER A 22 38.30 -9.36 50.03
C SER A 22 37.09 -8.49 50.46
N GLN A 23 35.97 -9.19 50.70
CA GLN A 23 34.80 -8.89 51.57
C GLN A 23 33.71 -7.87 51.13
N ALA A 24 32.52 -8.40 50.80
CA ALA A 24 31.22 -7.97 51.35
C ALA A 24 30.04 -8.84 50.84
N PRO A 25 29.37 -9.66 51.68
CA PRO A 25 28.09 -10.28 51.32
C PRO A 25 26.96 -9.67 52.17
N ALA A 26 26.35 -8.56 51.75
CA ALA A 26 25.14 -8.04 52.40
C ALA A 26 24.30 -7.02 51.59
N LEU A 27 24.51 -6.83 50.28
CA LEU A 27 23.79 -5.81 49.49
C LEU A 27 23.12 -6.34 48.21
N LEU A 28 23.06 -7.66 48.02
CA LEU A 28 22.43 -8.25 46.83
C LEU A 28 20.90 -8.32 46.91
N GLY A 29 20.30 -8.35 48.11
CA GLY A 29 18.84 -8.45 48.28
C GLY A 29 18.07 -7.18 47.89
N THR A 30 18.61 -5.99 48.17
CA THR A 30 17.98 -4.70 47.85
C THR A 30 18.13 -4.32 46.37
N ARG A 31 19.23 -4.75 45.72
CA ARG A 31 19.47 -4.47 44.29
C ARG A 31 18.57 -5.33 43.38
N GLN A 32 18.32 -6.58 43.76
CA GLN A 32 17.47 -7.46 42.96
C GLN A 32 15.99 -7.04 43.00
N ASN A 33 15.49 -6.60 44.16
CA ASN A 33 14.12 -6.08 44.29
C ASN A 33 13.90 -4.78 43.51
N SER A 34 14.90 -3.90 43.44
CA SER A 34 14.81 -2.66 42.63
C SER A 34 14.88 -2.89 41.12
N ILE A 35 15.57 -3.95 40.68
CA ILE A 35 15.59 -4.37 39.27
C ILE A 35 14.22 -4.96 38.88
N VAL A 36 13.64 -5.82 39.72
CA VAL A 36 12.30 -6.40 39.49
C VAL A 36 11.21 -5.31 39.49
N PHE A 37 11.28 -4.34 40.42
CA PHE A 37 10.34 -3.21 40.45
C PHE A 37 10.47 -2.29 39.23
N LYS A 38 11.70 -1.99 38.77
CA LYS A 38 11.91 -1.22 37.53
C LYS A 38 11.42 -1.97 36.29
N GLN A 39 11.58 -3.29 36.25
CA GLN A 39 11.14 -4.12 35.14
C GLN A 39 9.61 -4.24 35.10
N GLN A 40 8.94 -4.33 36.25
CA GLN A 40 7.47 -4.27 36.33
C GLN A 40 6.91 -2.90 35.93
N HIS A 41 7.55 -1.78 36.31
CA HIS A 41 7.15 -0.45 35.84
C HIS A 41 7.39 -0.23 34.34
N GLN A 42 8.46 -0.79 33.77
CA GLN A 42 8.71 -0.77 32.32
C GLN A 42 7.71 -1.63 31.55
N LEU A 43 7.29 -2.78 32.11
CA LEU A 43 6.26 -3.63 31.53
C LEU A 43 4.84 -3.02 31.65
N GLN A 44 4.53 -2.32 32.74
CA GLN A 44 3.25 -1.60 32.89
C GLN A 44 3.17 -0.35 32.01
N GLY A 45 4.29 0.32 31.75
CA GLY A 45 4.36 1.42 30.77
C GLY A 45 4.24 0.96 29.30
N SER A 46 4.38 -0.35 29.03
CA SER A 46 4.33 -0.92 27.68
C SER A 46 2.92 -1.32 27.21
N ILE A 47 1.92 -1.35 28.09
CA ILE A 47 0.55 -1.82 27.77
C ILE A 47 -0.38 -0.66 27.40
N TYR A 48 -0.05 0.57 27.81
CA TYR A 48 -0.70 1.75 27.27
C TYR A 48 0.01 2.13 25.98
N GLU A 49 -0.55 1.68 24.86
CA GLU A 49 -0.22 2.21 23.53
C GLU A 49 -0.24 3.75 23.65
N THR A 50 0.93 4.39 23.52
CA THR A 50 1.07 5.84 23.69
C THR A 50 0.00 6.53 22.84
N TYR A 51 -0.94 7.21 23.50
CA TYR A 51 -2.06 7.87 22.83
C TYR A 51 -1.51 8.83 21.77
N ASP A 52 -1.78 8.51 20.51
CA ASP A 52 -1.39 9.34 19.38
C ASP A 52 -2.65 10.08 18.86
N PRO A 53 -2.83 11.36 19.22
CA PRO A 53 -4.00 12.13 18.82
C PRO A 53 -4.11 12.29 17.29
N LEU A 54 -3.01 12.12 16.54
CA LEU A 54 -3.05 12.12 15.08
C LEU A 54 -3.68 10.84 14.56
N ARG A 55 -3.29 9.67 15.10
CA ARG A 55 -3.87 8.38 14.72
C ARG A 55 -5.39 8.35 14.94
N GLU A 56 -5.86 8.90 16.05
CA GLU A 56 -7.29 8.98 16.34
C GLU A 56 -8.03 9.84 15.31
N LYS A 57 -7.56 11.06 15.03
CA LYS A 57 -8.18 11.96 14.03
C LYS A 57 -8.27 11.33 12.64
N TRP A 58 -7.24 10.61 12.21
CA TRP A 58 -7.22 9.96 10.90
C TRP A 58 -8.07 8.69 10.83
N SER A 59 -8.27 8.00 11.95
CA SER A 59 -9.23 6.89 12.02
C SER A 59 -10.66 7.37 11.73
N TYR A 60 -11.05 8.55 12.23
CA TYR A 60 -12.32 9.18 11.90
C TYR A 60 -12.39 9.59 10.41
N ALA A 61 -11.30 10.13 9.85
CA ALA A 61 -11.26 10.49 8.42
C ALA A 61 -11.46 9.27 7.51
N ILE A 62 -10.82 8.14 7.84
CA ILE A 62 -10.99 6.87 7.11
C ILE A 62 -12.41 6.34 7.28
N ALA A 63 -12.99 6.42 8.49
CA ALA A 63 -14.38 6.03 8.72
C ALA A 63 -15.35 6.87 7.87
N VAL A 64 -15.13 8.18 7.78
CA VAL A 64 -15.92 9.09 6.92
C VAL A 64 -15.76 8.72 5.45
N GLN A 65 -14.54 8.45 4.97
CA GLN A 65 -14.32 8.00 3.59
C GLN A 65 -14.99 6.66 3.29
N ALA A 66 -14.89 5.70 4.21
CA ALA A 66 -15.55 4.40 4.08
C ALA A 66 -17.08 4.58 3.99
N PHE A 67 -17.64 5.47 4.81
CA PHE A 67 -19.05 5.84 4.74
C PHE A 67 -19.42 6.50 3.42
N LEU A 68 -18.58 7.41 2.88
CA LEU A 68 -18.81 8.03 1.57
C LEU A 68 -18.75 7.00 0.42
N VAL A 69 -17.78 6.08 0.44
CA VAL A 69 -17.70 4.98 -0.54
C VAL A 69 -18.94 4.09 -0.45
N TYR A 70 -19.40 3.78 0.77
CA TYR A 70 -20.63 3.02 0.98
C TYR A 70 -21.86 3.73 0.44
N LEU A 71 -22.01 5.04 0.68
CA LEU A 71 -23.11 5.84 0.12
C LEU A 71 -23.05 5.88 -1.42
N ILE A 72 -21.87 6.08 -2.00
CA ILE A 72 -21.69 6.05 -3.47
C ILE A 72 -22.10 4.70 -4.02
N TYR A 73 -21.73 3.61 -3.35
CA TYR A 73 -22.12 2.26 -3.74
C TYR A 73 -23.64 2.04 -3.68
N LEU A 74 -24.30 2.43 -2.58
CA LEU A 74 -25.75 2.31 -2.43
C LEU A 74 -26.53 3.07 -3.53
N TYR A 75 -26.05 4.24 -3.91
CA TYR A 75 -26.67 5.07 -4.95
C TYR A 75 -26.03 4.89 -6.33
N TYR A 76 -25.11 3.93 -6.51
CA TYR A 76 -24.29 3.81 -7.72
C TYR A 76 -25.14 3.66 -8.97
N GLU A 77 -26.12 2.75 -8.95
CA GLU A 77 -27.04 2.52 -10.06
C GLU A 77 -27.82 3.79 -10.43
N ARG A 78 -28.33 4.52 -9.42
CA ARG A 78 -29.05 5.79 -9.64
C ARG A 78 -28.13 6.85 -10.23
N ILE A 79 -26.88 6.96 -9.76
CA ILE A 79 -25.89 7.90 -10.30
C ILE A 79 -25.57 7.55 -11.76
N CYS A 80 -25.34 6.27 -12.05
CA CYS A 80 -25.02 5.80 -13.40
C CYS A 80 -26.18 5.98 -14.39
N ASN A 81 -27.43 5.89 -13.92
CA ASN A 81 -28.62 6.14 -14.73
C ASN A 81 -28.76 7.60 -15.15
N VAL A 82 -28.25 8.55 -14.36
CA VAL A 82 -28.23 9.98 -14.72
C VAL A 82 -26.98 10.30 -15.54
N HIS A 83 -25.80 9.99 -15.00
CA HIS A 83 -24.52 10.24 -15.62
C HIS A 83 -23.55 9.09 -15.34
N ARG A 84 -23.43 8.17 -16.30
CA ARG A 84 -22.56 6.99 -16.21
C ARG A 84 -21.13 7.31 -15.80
N LEU A 85 -20.53 8.35 -16.38
CA LEU A 85 -19.16 8.77 -16.07
C LEU A 85 -19.02 9.31 -14.64
N LEU A 86 -20.06 9.97 -14.11
CA LEU A 86 -20.02 10.52 -12.75
C LEU A 86 -19.88 9.41 -11.71
N GLY A 87 -20.60 8.30 -11.88
CA GLY A 87 -20.46 7.14 -10.99
C GLY A 87 -19.03 6.58 -11.00
N CYS A 88 -18.40 6.54 -12.17
CA CYS A 88 -17.04 6.04 -12.32
C CYS A 88 -16.00 6.98 -11.68
N VAL A 89 -16.14 8.28 -11.90
CA VAL A 89 -15.29 9.33 -11.31
C VAL A 89 -15.38 9.32 -9.79
N LEU A 90 -16.61 9.28 -9.24
CA LEU A 90 -16.83 9.29 -7.80
C LEU A 90 -16.29 8.01 -7.15
N MET A 91 -16.64 6.84 -7.69
CA MET A 91 -16.19 5.57 -7.11
C MET A 91 -14.67 5.42 -7.21
N GLY A 92 -14.08 5.64 -8.40
CA GLY A 92 -12.64 5.50 -8.62
C GLY A 92 -11.81 6.49 -7.81
N GLY A 93 -12.24 7.76 -7.75
CA GLY A 93 -11.57 8.79 -6.95
C GLY A 93 -11.61 8.48 -5.46
N GLN A 94 -12.78 8.09 -4.93
CA GLN A 94 -12.95 7.83 -3.50
C GLN A 94 -12.25 6.54 -3.05
N THR A 95 -12.30 5.45 -3.83
CA THR A 95 -11.58 4.22 -3.46
C THR A 95 -10.07 4.39 -3.51
N ALA A 96 -9.53 5.16 -4.47
CA ALA A 96 -8.10 5.48 -4.52
C ALA A 96 -7.67 6.38 -3.37
N CYS A 97 -8.49 7.38 -3.01
CA CYS A 97 -8.26 8.23 -1.85
C CYS A 97 -8.24 7.41 -0.54
N MET A 98 -9.22 6.52 -0.38
CA MET A 98 -9.32 5.62 0.77
C MET A 98 -8.12 4.68 0.88
N ALA A 99 -7.68 4.09 -0.23
CA ALA A 99 -6.45 3.30 -0.28
C ALA A 99 -5.25 4.11 0.21
N GLN A 100 -5.12 5.36 -0.24
CA GLN A 100 -4.03 6.23 0.16
C GLN A 100 -4.10 6.63 1.64
N SER A 101 -5.29 6.84 2.20
CA SER A 101 -5.47 7.10 3.64
C SER A 101 -5.05 5.90 4.49
N ILE A 102 -5.43 4.69 4.09
CA ILE A 102 -4.99 3.44 4.76
C ILE A 102 -3.46 3.30 4.69
N ASN A 103 -2.87 3.55 3.52
CA ASN A 103 -1.43 3.46 3.31
C ASN A 103 -0.66 4.46 4.18
N GLN A 104 -1.15 5.69 4.30
CA GLN A 104 -0.55 6.72 5.16
C GLN A 104 -0.69 6.41 6.64
N LEU A 105 -1.83 5.86 7.06
CA LEU A 105 -2.03 5.39 8.43
C LEU A 105 -1.05 4.28 8.78
N TYR A 106 -0.87 3.31 7.88
CA TYR A 106 0.08 2.20 8.07
C TYR A 106 1.53 2.71 8.17
N LYS A 107 1.94 3.62 7.28
CA LYS A 107 3.31 4.17 7.25
C LYS A 107 3.56 5.29 8.27
N ARG A 108 2.54 5.71 9.03
CA ARG A 108 2.59 6.84 9.99
C ARG A 108 3.15 8.13 9.35
N GLN A 109 2.83 8.37 8.08
CA GLN A 109 3.31 9.53 7.32
C GLN A 109 2.14 10.24 6.66
N TYR A 110 2.06 11.56 6.86
CA TYR A 110 0.98 12.38 6.33
C TYR A 110 1.49 13.24 5.19
N ASP A 111 0.82 13.12 4.04
CA ASP A 111 1.16 13.88 2.85
C ASP A 111 -0.12 14.15 2.04
N LEU A 112 -0.56 15.41 2.06
CA LEU A 112 -1.75 15.85 1.34
C LEU A 112 -1.52 15.82 -0.18
N ASN A 113 -0.31 16.08 -0.65
CA ASN A 113 0.02 16.02 -2.07
C ASN A 113 -0.16 14.59 -2.60
N LYS A 114 0.22 13.58 -1.81
CA LYS A 114 -0.08 12.17 -2.15
C LYS A 114 -1.58 11.88 -2.18
N HIS A 115 -2.38 12.43 -1.25
CA HIS A 115 -3.84 12.26 -1.30
C HIS A 115 -4.45 12.83 -2.57
N ILE A 116 -4.10 14.06 -2.93
CA ILE A 116 -4.58 14.71 -4.16
C ILE A 116 -4.13 13.91 -5.39
N LYS A 117 -2.86 13.49 -5.43
CA LYS A 117 -2.30 12.65 -6.50
C LYS A 117 -3.12 11.38 -6.71
N PHE A 118 -3.40 10.63 -5.63
CA PHE A 118 -4.15 9.38 -5.73
C PHE A 118 -5.63 9.58 -6.02
N PHE A 119 -6.25 10.67 -5.55
CA PHE A 119 -7.61 11.01 -5.94
C PHE A 119 -7.71 11.29 -7.45
N VAL A 120 -6.82 12.13 -7.99
CA VAL A 120 -6.76 12.45 -9.42
C VAL A 120 -6.50 11.18 -10.24
N TRP A 121 -5.55 10.33 -9.81
CA TRP A 121 -5.32 9.04 -10.43
C TRP A 121 -6.57 8.16 -10.41
N GLY A 122 -7.26 8.08 -9.27
CA GLY A 122 -8.50 7.30 -9.13
C GLY A 122 -9.59 7.74 -10.10
N VAL A 123 -9.72 9.05 -10.33
CA VAL A 123 -10.65 9.62 -11.32
C VAL A 123 -10.28 9.17 -12.74
N ILE A 124 -9.02 9.35 -13.14
CA ILE A 124 -8.51 8.97 -14.47
C ILE A 124 -8.68 7.46 -14.68
N ASN A 125 -8.20 6.67 -13.72
CA ASN A 125 -8.24 5.21 -13.75
C ASN A 125 -9.69 4.69 -13.77
N GLY A 126 -10.61 5.32 -13.02
CA GLY A 126 -12.03 4.97 -13.03
C GLY A 126 -12.66 5.11 -14.41
N VAL A 127 -12.42 6.24 -15.09
CA VAL A 127 -12.93 6.45 -16.45
C VAL A 127 -12.33 5.45 -17.45
N LEU A 128 -11.01 5.26 -17.42
CA LEU A 128 -10.32 4.33 -18.31
C LEU A 128 -10.74 2.87 -18.07
N THR A 129 -10.88 2.46 -16.82
CA THR A 129 -11.31 1.10 -16.43
C THR A 129 -12.73 0.83 -16.90
N MET A 130 -13.64 1.81 -16.76
CA MET A 130 -15.00 1.67 -17.27
C MET A 130 -15.02 1.46 -18.78
N PHE A 131 -14.30 2.30 -19.53
CA PHE A 131 -14.19 2.17 -20.98
C PHE A 131 -13.58 0.82 -21.40
N TRP A 132 -12.54 0.39 -20.69
CA TRP A 132 -11.88 -0.89 -20.92
C TRP A 132 -12.82 -2.08 -20.71
N ILE A 133 -13.58 -2.10 -19.61
CA ILE A 133 -14.57 -3.15 -19.34
C ILE A 133 -15.61 -3.19 -20.46
N GLU A 134 -16.15 -2.05 -20.88
CA GLU A 134 -17.12 -1.99 -21.98
C GLU A 134 -16.54 -2.49 -23.31
N LEU A 135 -15.29 -2.15 -23.60
CA LEU A 135 -14.59 -2.63 -24.78
C LEU A 135 -14.46 -4.16 -24.75
N LEU A 136 -14.02 -4.73 -23.63
CA LEU A 136 -13.88 -6.19 -23.46
C LEU A 136 -15.22 -6.92 -23.59
N LEU A 137 -16.30 -6.34 -23.06
CA LEU A 137 -17.64 -6.90 -23.20
C LEU A 137 -18.11 -6.92 -24.66
N LYS A 138 -17.73 -5.92 -25.46
CA LYS A 138 -18.06 -5.80 -26.89
C LYS A 138 -17.21 -6.68 -27.80
N VAL A 139 -15.91 -6.84 -27.51
CA VAL A 139 -14.96 -7.57 -28.39
C VAL A 139 -15.25 -9.06 -28.48
N SER A 140 -15.65 -9.69 -27.37
CA SER A 140 -15.95 -11.13 -27.37
C SER A 140 -16.94 -11.49 -26.29
N ALA A 141 -17.78 -12.51 -26.54
CA ALA A 141 -18.62 -13.12 -25.51
C ALA A 141 -17.87 -14.15 -24.64
N LYS A 142 -16.72 -14.66 -25.12
CA LYS A 142 -15.97 -15.72 -24.44
C LYS A 142 -15.14 -15.14 -23.29
N THR A 143 -15.37 -15.61 -22.07
CA THR A 143 -14.62 -15.20 -20.86
C THR A 143 -13.11 -15.35 -21.02
N VAL A 144 -12.65 -16.45 -21.61
CA VAL A 144 -11.21 -16.70 -21.83
C VAL A 144 -10.57 -15.59 -22.67
N VAL A 145 -11.23 -15.13 -23.74
CA VAL A 145 -10.70 -14.06 -24.60
C VAL A 145 -10.62 -12.74 -23.82
N ARG A 146 -11.66 -12.43 -23.02
CA ARG A 146 -11.68 -11.22 -22.18
C ARG A 146 -10.55 -11.22 -21.16
N VAL A 147 -10.35 -12.34 -20.46
CA VAL A 147 -9.27 -12.51 -19.47
C VAL A 147 -7.91 -12.40 -20.16
N SER A 148 -7.70 -13.06 -21.30
CA SER A 148 -6.42 -12.97 -22.02
C SER A 148 -6.10 -11.54 -22.49
N LEU A 149 -7.09 -10.80 -22.99
CA LEU A 149 -6.92 -9.39 -23.37
C LEU A 149 -6.67 -8.49 -22.16
N ASP A 150 -7.40 -8.73 -21.08
CA ASP A 150 -7.23 -7.98 -19.84
C ASP A 150 -5.83 -8.18 -19.24
N GLN A 151 -5.33 -9.40 -19.22
CA GLN A 151 -3.98 -9.69 -18.73
C GLN A 151 -2.88 -9.27 -19.70
N GLY A 152 -3.09 -9.43 -21.01
CA GLY A 152 -2.08 -9.12 -22.03
C GLY A 152 -1.94 -7.63 -22.35
N ILE A 153 -3.04 -6.88 -22.29
CA ILE A 153 -3.08 -5.46 -22.70
C ILE A 153 -3.53 -4.57 -21.54
N GLY A 154 -4.63 -4.92 -20.87
CA GLY A 154 -5.22 -4.11 -19.82
C GLY A 154 -4.25 -3.89 -18.67
N ASN A 155 -3.93 -4.94 -17.93
CA ASN A 155 -3.08 -4.93 -16.76
C ASN A 155 -1.71 -4.24 -17.00
N PRO A 156 -0.88 -4.64 -17.98
CA PRO A 156 0.37 -3.94 -18.26
C PRO A 156 0.14 -2.49 -18.73
N GLY A 157 -0.92 -2.22 -19.50
CA GLY A 157 -1.27 -0.87 -19.94
C GLY A 157 -1.60 0.06 -18.78
N PHE A 158 -2.50 -0.35 -17.88
CA PHE A 158 -2.87 0.41 -16.68
C PHE A 158 -1.68 0.60 -15.73
N GLN A 159 -0.85 -0.43 -15.56
CA GLN A 159 0.36 -0.32 -14.73
C GLN A 159 1.37 0.67 -15.34
N LEU A 160 1.54 0.66 -16.66
CA LEU A 160 2.41 1.60 -17.36
C LEU A 160 1.88 3.04 -17.25
N LEU A 161 0.57 3.23 -17.42
CA LEU A 161 -0.09 4.52 -17.26
C LEU A 161 0.10 5.06 -15.84
N PHE A 162 -0.09 4.22 -14.82
CA PHE A 162 0.12 4.62 -13.43
C PHE A 162 1.56 5.07 -13.19
N VAL A 163 2.55 4.26 -13.58
CA VAL A 163 3.96 4.58 -13.36
C VAL A 163 4.35 5.86 -14.13
N THR A 164 3.79 6.07 -15.31
CA THR A 164 4.00 7.30 -16.09
C THR A 164 3.39 8.51 -15.42
N PHE A 165 2.12 8.43 -15.03
CA PHE A 165 1.41 9.48 -14.28
C PHE A 165 2.17 9.88 -13.02
N ASP A 166 2.56 8.87 -12.24
CA ASP A 166 3.22 9.11 -10.97
C ASP A 166 4.65 9.67 -11.16
N SER A 167 5.38 9.22 -12.18
CA SER A 167 6.66 9.85 -12.56
C SER A 167 6.51 11.32 -12.98
N MET A 168 5.45 11.64 -13.73
CA MET A 168 5.15 13.01 -14.15
C MET A 168 4.78 13.89 -12.97
N TRP A 169 3.97 13.39 -12.04
CA TRP A 169 3.55 14.14 -10.85
C TRP A 169 4.73 14.44 -9.92
N ASP A 170 5.57 13.44 -9.64
CA ASP A 170 6.72 13.56 -8.75
C ASP A 170 7.97 14.14 -9.44
N ARG A 171 7.87 14.49 -10.74
CA ARG A 171 8.99 14.96 -11.60
C ARG A 171 10.22 14.03 -11.55
N ALA A 172 9.97 12.73 -11.44
CA ALA A 172 11.01 11.71 -11.33
C ALA A 172 11.47 11.21 -12.71
N ASN A 173 12.65 10.58 -12.76
CA ASN A 173 13.13 9.96 -13.98
C ASN A 173 12.27 8.73 -14.34
N LEU A 174 11.51 8.83 -15.44
CA LEU A 174 10.58 7.80 -15.88
C LEU A 174 11.26 6.45 -16.12
N ILE A 175 12.43 6.43 -16.77
CA ILE A 175 13.12 5.18 -17.13
C ILE A 175 13.55 4.43 -15.88
N GLU A 176 14.08 5.14 -14.90
CA GLU A 176 14.46 4.55 -13.61
C GLU A 176 13.24 3.98 -12.88
N ARG A 177 12.13 4.72 -12.88
CA ARG A 177 10.89 4.33 -12.20
C ARG A 177 10.20 3.14 -12.87
N LEU A 178 10.25 3.05 -14.20
CA LEU A 178 9.81 1.86 -14.93
C LEU A 178 10.63 0.63 -14.54
N LYS A 179 11.96 0.74 -14.48
CA LYS A 179 12.80 -0.41 -14.10
C LYS A 179 12.53 -0.85 -12.65
N LYS A 180 12.41 0.09 -11.72
CA LYS A 180 12.24 -0.19 -10.29
C LYS A 180 10.82 -0.60 -9.89
N THR A 181 9.79 -0.03 -10.50
CA THR A 181 8.40 -0.21 -10.07
C THR A 181 7.58 -1.02 -11.07
N TYR A 182 7.68 -0.74 -12.37
CA TYR A 182 6.80 -1.38 -13.35
C TYR A 182 7.02 -2.90 -13.44
N ILE A 183 8.28 -3.35 -13.58
CA ILE A 183 8.57 -4.79 -13.73
C ILE A 183 8.17 -5.61 -12.49
N PRO A 184 8.55 -5.22 -11.26
CA PRO A 184 8.14 -5.97 -10.07
C PRO A 184 6.62 -5.99 -9.90
N THR A 185 5.96 -4.83 -10.05
CA THR A 185 4.50 -4.76 -9.86
C THR A 185 3.76 -5.59 -10.91
N CYS A 186 4.18 -5.55 -12.18
CA CYS A 186 3.58 -6.40 -13.22
C CYS A 186 3.65 -7.89 -12.86
N LYS A 187 4.80 -8.38 -12.37
CA LYS A 187 4.95 -9.80 -11.99
C LYS A 187 3.96 -10.24 -10.92
N ILE A 188 3.78 -9.42 -9.88
CA ILE A 188 2.84 -9.74 -8.80
C ILE A 188 1.39 -9.57 -9.30
N SER A 189 1.14 -8.53 -10.10
CA SER A 189 -0.16 -8.30 -10.74
C SER A 189 -0.61 -9.49 -11.59
N PHE A 190 0.29 -10.12 -12.35
CA PHE A 190 -0.02 -11.31 -13.14
C PHE A 190 -0.40 -12.53 -12.32
N LEU A 191 -0.11 -12.55 -11.01
CA LEU A 191 -0.57 -13.61 -10.12
C LEU A 191 -1.97 -13.31 -9.57
N PHE A 192 -2.24 -12.06 -9.23
CA PHE A 192 -3.49 -11.66 -8.57
C PHE A 192 -4.64 -11.41 -9.55
N TRP A 193 -4.40 -10.62 -10.61
CA TRP A 193 -5.45 -10.13 -11.50
C TRP A 193 -6.14 -11.19 -12.37
N PRO A 194 -5.51 -12.30 -12.82
CA PRO A 194 -6.24 -13.30 -13.61
C PRO A 194 -7.44 -13.88 -12.85
N PHE A 195 -7.30 -14.12 -11.54
CA PHE A 195 -8.41 -14.59 -10.70
C PHE A 195 -9.53 -13.55 -10.64
N VAL A 196 -9.16 -12.28 -10.49
CA VAL A 196 -10.10 -11.15 -10.50
C VAL A 196 -10.86 -11.08 -11.82
N SER A 197 -10.16 -11.18 -12.96
CA SER A 197 -10.77 -11.12 -14.29
C SER A 197 -11.69 -12.32 -14.54
N ILE A 198 -11.33 -13.52 -14.08
CA ILE A 198 -12.18 -14.72 -14.19
C ILE A 198 -13.49 -14.53 -13.41
N VAL A 199 -13.42 -14.05 -12.16
CA VAL A 199 -14.62 -13.79 -11.35
C VAL A 199 -15.47 -12.69 -12.00
N SER A 200 -14.82 -11.60 -12.42
CA SER A 200 -15.49 -10.44 -13.02
C SER A 200 -16.23 -10.79 -14.31
N PHE A 201 -15.60 -11.51 -15.24
CA PHE A 201 -16.18 -11.80 -16.55
C PHE A 201 -16.90 -13.16 -16.64
N GLY A 202 -16.73 -14.03 -15.64
CA GLY A 202 -17.34 -15.36 -15.61
C GLY A 202 -18.56 -15.46 -14.69
N LEU A 203 -18.54 -14.79 -13.54
CA LEU A 203 -19.55 -14.96 -12.50
C LEU A 203 -20.39 -13.71 -12.23
N MET A 204 -19.84 -12.51 -12.47
CA MET A 204 -20.50 -11.26 -12.08
C MET A 204 -21.45 -10.71 -13.14
N ARG A 205 -22.48 -10.02 -12.66
CA ARG A 205 -23.32 -9.14 -13.49
C ARG A 205 -22.52 -7.94 -13.97
N GLN A 206 -22.76 -7.51 -15.21
CA GLN A 206 -22.02 -6.44 -15.88
C GLN A 206 -21.99 -5.13 -15.06
N ASP A 207 -23.10 -4.77 -14.42
CA ASP A 207 -23.24 -3.56 -13.61
C ASP A 207 -22.33 -3.54 -12.37
N LEU A 208 -21.95 -4.71 -11.87
CA LEU A 208 -21.15 -4.87 -10.66
C LEU A 208 -19.66 -5.02 -10.94
N ILE A 209 -19.26 -5.27 -12.20
CA ILE A 209 -17.86 -5.50 -12.58
C ILE A 209 -17.00 -4.28 -12.21
N PHE A 210 -17.49 -3.07 -12.52
CA PHE A 210 -16.74 -1.85 -12.24
C PHE A 210 -16.59 -1.56 -10.74
N PRO A 211 -17.67 -1.52 -9.92
CA PRO A 211 -17.54 -1.35 -8.47
C PRO A 211 -16.62 -2.40 -7.82
N PHE A 212 -16.68 -3.65 -8.30
CA PHE A 212 -15.81 -4.73 -7.83
C PHE A 212 -14.34 -4.49 -8.19
N ASN A 213 -14.06 -4.03 -9.41
CA ASN A 213 -12.71 -3.66 -9.82
C ASN A 213 -12.15 -2.50 -8.96
N CYS A 214 -12.97 -1.47 -8.66
CA CYS A 214 -12.57 -0.37 -7.77
C CYS A 214 -12.25 -0.86 -6.35
N PHE A 215 -13.05 -1.77 -5.80
CA PHE A 215 -12.81 -2.38 -4.50
C PHE A 215 -11.50 -3.18 -4.48
N LEU A 216 -11.28 -4.04 -5.48
CA LEU A 216 -10.05 -4.83 -5.56
C LEU A 216 -8.82 -3.97 -5.82
N SER A 217 -8.96 -2.87 -6.58
CA SER A 217 -7.89 -1.89 -6.76
C SER A 217 -7.51 -1.22 -5.44
N LEU A 218 -8.46 -0.95 -4.55
CA LEU A 218 -8.18 -0.46 -3.19
C LEU A 218 -7.38 -1.51 -2.41
N VAL A 219 -7.85 -2.75 -2.36
CA VAL A 219 -7.17 -3.85 -1.65
C VAL A 219 -5.75 -4.03 -2.20
N TRP A 220 -5.61 -4.07 -3.52
CA TRP A 220 -4.33 -4.20 -4.21
C TRP A 220 -3.38 -3.05 -3.87
N SER A 221 -3.87 -1.81 -3.84
CA SER A 221 -3.07 -0.64 -3.46
C SER A 221 -2.56 -0.69 -2.02
N VAL A 222 -3.34 -1.29 -1.11
CA VAL A 222 -2.92 -1.51 0.28
C VAL A 222 -1.87 -2.62 0.35
N VAL A 223 -2.09 -3.75 -0.34
CA VAL A 223 -1.13 -4.85 -0.41
C VAL A 223 0.22 -4.39 -0.97
N LEU A 224 0.22 -3.62 -2.07
CA LEU A 224 1.44 -3.07 -2.64
C LEU A 224 2.19 -2.16 -1.67
N ALA A 225 1.48 -1.36 -0.88
CA ALA A 225 2.10 -0.48 0.11
C ALA A 225 2.71 -1.22 1.31
N VAL A 226 2.27 -2.46 1.57
CA VAL A 226 2.86 -3.33 2.58
C VAL A 226 4.07 -4.08 2.03
N ILE A 227 4.01 -4.53 0.76
CA ILE A 227 5.11 -5.24 0.10
C ILE A 227 6.28 -4.31 -0.27
N THR A 228 5.99 -3.02 -0.52
CA THR A 228 6.95 -2.00 -0.98
C THR A 228 7.23 -0.94 0.08
#